data_AF-A0A2K2TQ05-F1
#
_entry.id   AF-A0A2K2TQ05-F1
#
_cell.length_a   1.000
_cell.length_b   1.000
_cell.length_c   1.000
_cell.angle_alpha   90.00
_cell.angle_beta   90.00
_cell.angle_gamma   90.00
#
_symmetry.space_group_name_H-M   'P 1'
#
loop_
_entity.id
_entity.type
_entity.pdbx_description
1 polymer ?
#
loop_
_entity_poly.entity_id
_entity_poly.type
_entity_poly.pdbx_seq_one_letter_code
_entity_poly.pdbx_strand_id
1 'polypeptide(L)'
;MEKDRNITVIIDADGNKLVLINDIRFKGKRKIEWENVKLYLQEYVGEYYEIAESSEIIYIGNEFPEEFTESESRKALMGASAKAKANAATAIPELIQIATNPSFEENRKEKHAQRAKNGWYKYDIRFALPVYENEILVRYNIFNARLLVNHAENGRKYLYDILAVKKKRASHIIKCGENPFLMNRVTQVS
;
A
#
# COMPACT_ATOMS: atom_id res chain seq x y z
N MET A 1 5.16 -2.15 -20.23
CA MET A 1 4.92 -0.75 -20.63
C MET A 1 5.23 0.10 -19.40
N GLU A 2 6.37 0.77 -19.38
CA GLU A 2 6.78 1.61 -18.25
C GLU A 2 5.88 2.85 -18.26
N LYS A 3 4.77 2.78 -17.52
CA LYS A 3 3.93 3.95 -17.31
C LYS A 3 4.73 4.90 -16.43
N ASP A 4 4.81 6.17 -16.83
CA ASP A 4 5.31 7.28 -16.00
C ASP A 4 4.49 7.37 -14.70
N ARG A 5 4.80 6.51 -13.74
CA ARG A 5 4.25 6.51 -12.40
C ARG A 5 5.17 7.40 -11.60
N ASN A 6 4.70 8.60 -11.28
CA ASN A 6 5.45 9.55 -10.46
C ASN A 6 5.46 9.10 -9.00
N ILE A 7 6.31 8.12 -8.72
CA ILE A 7 6.43 7.42 -7.45
C ILE A 7 7.90 7.48 -7.02
N THR A 8 8.13 7.78 -5.75
CA THR A 8 9.49 7.85 -5.19
C THR A 8 9.55 7.03 -3.92
N VAL A 9 10.57 6.20 -3.76
CA VAL A 9 10.85 5.53 -2.49
C VAL A 9 11.86 6.36 -1.72
N ILE A 10 11.53 6.74 -0.49
CA ILE A 10 12.44 7.44 0.42
C ILE A 10 12.67 6.63 1.70
N ILE A 11 13.71 6.99 2.43
CA ILE A 11 14.04 6.40 3.73
C ILE A 11 13.96 7.53 4.77
N ASP A 12 13.20 7.31 5.84
CA ASP A 12 13.11 8.28 6.94
C ASP A 12 14.33 8.23 7.87
N ALA A 13 14.39 9.16 8.82
CA ALA A 13 15.50 9.29 9.77
C ALA A 13 15.75 8.02 10.61
N ASP A 14 14.74 7.17 10.76
CA ASP A 14 14.81 5.92 11.52
C ASP A 14 15.17 4.72 10.61
N GLY A 15 15.54 4.97 9.35
CA GLY A 15 15.90 3.93 8.38
C GLY A 15 14.69 3.22 7.76
N ASN A 16 13.46 3.66 8.04
CA ASN A 16 12.28 2.99 7.53
C ASN A 16 11.91 3.53 6.14
N LYS A 17 11.58 2.62 5.21
CA LYS A 17 11.19 2.95 3.84
C LYS A 17 9.77 3.52 3.76
N LEU A 18 9.53 4.43 2.82
CA LEU A 18 8.25 5.09 2.58
C LEU A 18 8.06 5.33 1.07
N VAL A 19 6.90 4.94 0.53
CA VAL A 19 6.54 5.24 -0.87
C VAL A 19 5.79 6.58 -0.96
N LEU A 20 6.34 7.56 -1.68
CA LEU A 20 5.68 8.81 -2.03
C LEU A 20 4.94 8.63 -3.37
N ILE A 21 3.61 8.77 -3.34
CA ILE A 21 2.78 8.72 -4.56
C ILE A 21 2.47 10.17 -4.93
N ASN A 22 3.23 10.75 -5.86
CA ASN A 22 3.17 12.19 -6.15
C ASN A 22 1.92 12.55 -6.97
N ASP A 23 1.40 11.61 -7.76
CA ASP A 23 0.21 11.81 -8.57
C ASP A 23 -0.99 11.04 -8.01
N ILE A 24 -1.99 11.79 -7.53
CA ILE A 24 -3.27 11.22 -7.13
C ILE A 24 -4.07 10.90 -8.40
N ARG A 25 -4.12 9.63 -8.79
CA ARG A 25 -4.93 9.17 -9.92
C ARG A 25 -6.42 9.14 -9.59
N PHE A 26 -6.78 8.60 -8.42
CA PHE A 26 -8.16 8.44 -8.01
C PHE A 26 -8.57 9.63 -7.12
N LYS A 27 -9.02 10.72 -7.76
CA LYS A 27 -9.25 12.05 -7.15
C LYS A 27 -10.66 12.28 -6.57
N GLY A 28 -11.53 11.27 -6.51
CA GLY A 28 -12.93 11.42 -6.11
C GLY A 28 -13.12 12.18 -4.79
N LYS A 29 -13.70 13.40 -4.84
CA LYS A 29 -13.92 14.26 -3.66
C LYS A 29 -15.02 13.73 -2.71
N ARG A 30 -15.95 12.92 -3.21
CA ARG A 30 -17.11 12.38 -2.45
C ARG A 30 -17.18 10.85 -2.42
N LYS A 31 -16.84 10.18 -3.53
CA LYS A 31 -16.84 8.70 -3.65
C LYS A 31 -15.75 8.27 -4.63
N ILE A 32 -15.09 7.14 -4.33
CA ILE A 32 -14.14 6.49 -5.23
C ILE A 32 -14.93 5.59 -6.19
N GLU A 33 -14.61 5.66 -7.48
CA GLU A 33 -15.10 4.74 -8.49
C GLU A 33 -14.20 3.50 -8.51
N TRP A 34 -14.58 2.48 -7.74
CA TRP A 34 -13.77 1.29 -7.51
C TRP A 34 -13.57 0.43 -8.76
N GLU A 35 -14.50 0.48 -9.72
CA GLU A 35 -14.33 -0.21 -11.00
C GLU A 35 -13.10 0.31 -11.76
N ASN A 36 -12.86 1.62 -11.76
CA ASN A 36 -11.64 2.19 -12.35
C ASN A 36 -10.36 1.75 -11.62
N VAL A 37 -10.45 1.51 -10.31
CA VAL A 37 -9.33 0.96 -9.54
C VAL A 37 -9.08 -0.50 -9.93
N LYS A 38 -10.15 -1.30 -10.10
CA LYS A 38 -10.08 -2.70 -10.52
C LYS A 38 -9.47 -2.85 -11.90
N LEU A 39 -9.96 -2.07 -12.88
CA LEU A 39 -9.42 -2.04 -14.24
C LEU A 39 -7.94 -1.66 -14.25
N TYR A 40 -7.53 -0.71 -13.41
CA TYR A 40 -6.11 -0.35 -13.29
C TYR A 40 -5.27 -1.50 -12.72
N LEU A 41 -5.78 -2.22 -11.71
CA LEU A 41 -5.08 -3.35 -11.11
C LEU A 41 -4.97 -4.56 -12.04
N GLN A 42 -5.88 -4.73 -13.00
CA GLN A 42 -5.80 -5.79 -14.00
C GLN A 42 -4.52 -5.71 -14.84
N GLU A 43 -3.93 -4.53 -14.98
CA GLU A 43 -2.69 -4.35 -15.76
C GLU A 43 -1.46 -4.98 -15.08
N TYR A 44 -1.52 -5.24 -13.78
CA TYR A 44 -0.44 -5.91 -13.05
C TYR A 44 -0.59 -7.44 -13.06
N VAL A 45 -1.73 -7.97 -13.51
CA VAL A 45 -2.01 -9.40 -13.44
C VAL A 45 -1.03 -10.19 -14.31
N GLY A 46 -0.41 -11.21 -13.72
CA GLY A 46 0.63 -12.00 -14.36
C GLY A 46 2.05 -11.53 -14.04
N GLU A 47 2.21 -10.32 -13.51
CA GLU A 47 3.49 -9.79 -13.05
C GLU A 47 3.89 -10.33 -11.67
N TYR A 48 5.16 -10.11 -11.30
CA TYR A 48 5.68 -10.40 -9.97
C TYR A 48 6.71 -9.35 -9.55
N TYR A 49 6.87 -9.21 -8.24
CA TYR A 49 7.82 -8.26 -7.64
C TYR A 49 8.53 -8.91 -6.46
N GLU A 50 9.76 -8.48 -6.21
CA GLU A 50 10.60 -8.99 -5.13
C GLU A 50 10.59 -8.04 -3.94
N ILE A 51 10.44 -8.58 -2.73
CA ILE A 51 10.67 -7.84 -1.49
C ILE A 51 12.18 -7.65 -1.32
N ALA A 52 12.65 -6.40 -1.29
CA ALA A 52 14.08 -6.11 -1.31
C ALA A 52 14.85 -6.59 -0.06
N GLU A 53 14.17 -6.78 1.06
CA GLU A 53 14.81 -7.21 2.32
C GLU A 53 14.98 -8.72 2.42
N SER A 54 14.00 -9.51 1.94
CA SER A 54 13.97 -10.97 2.11
C SER A 54 14.14 -11.75 0.81
N SER A 55 14.22 -11.08 -0.34
CA SER A 55 14.20 -11.68 -1.68
C SER A 55 13.00 -12.57 -1.96
N GLU A 56 11.91 -12.36 -1.22
CA GLU A 56 10.65 -13.08 -1.45
C GLU A 56 9.93 -12.55 -2.68
N ILE A 57 9.57 -13.45 -3.59
CA ILE A 57 8.81 -13.13 -4.79
C ILE A 57 7.31 -13.15 -4.50
N ILE A 58 6.64 -12.04 -4.79
CA ILE A 58 5.19 -11.87 -4.67
C ILE A 58 4.59 -11.72 -6.07
N TYR A 59 3.71 -12.66 -6.43
CA TYR A 59 3.00 -12.68 -7.70
C TYR A 59 1.69 -11.90 -7.64
N ILE A 60 1.26 -11.34 -8.76
CA ILE A 60 -0.05 -10.71 -8.90
C ILE A 60 -0.99 -11.67 -9.65
N GLY A 61 -1.92 -12.26 -8.90
CA GLY A 61 -2.90 -13.20 -9.45
C GLY A 61 -4.16 -12.52 -9.98
N ASN A 62 -4.94 -13.25 -10.80
CA ASN A 62 -6.22 -12.78 -11.36
C ASN A 62 -7.26 -12.35 -10.31
N GLU A 63 -7.14 -12.87 -9.09
CA GLU A 63 -8.08 -12.57 -7.98
C GLU A 63 -7.76 -11.24 -7.31
N PHE A 64 -6.53 -10.74 -7.42
CA PHE A 64 -6.10 -9.55 -6.70
C PHE A 64 -6.94 -8.29 -7.00
N PRO A 65 -7.25 -7.95 -8.27
CA PRO A 65 -8.08 -6.78 -8.57
C PRO A 65 -9.46 -6.87 -7.92
N GLU A 66 -10.07 -8.05 -7.95
CA GLU A 66 -11.36 -8.32 -7.33
C GLU A 66 -11.25 -8.19 -5.81
N GLU A 67 -10.35 -8.92 -5.16
CA GLU A 67 -10.21 -8.90 -3.70
C GLU A 67 -9.87 -7.51 -3.16
N PHE A 68 -8.97 -6.79 -3.82
CA PHE A 68 -8.58 -5.44 -3.42
C PHE A 68 -9.75 -4.45 -3.45
N THR A 69 -10.57 -4.53 -4.51
CA THR A 69 -11.70 -3.62 -4.74
C THR A 69 -13.02 -4.14 -4.20
N GLU A 70 -13.07 -5.43 -3.84
CA GLU A 70 -14.02 -6.36 -3.22
C GLU A 70 -14.18 -6.33 -1.71
N SER A 71 -13.06 -6.15 -1.02
CA SER A 71 -12.92 -6.67 0.34
C SER A 71 -13.78 -5.97 1.38
N GLU A 72 -14.11 -6.70 2.45
CA GLU A 72 -14.71 -6.13 3.66
C GLU A 72 -13.84 -4.98 4.22
N SER A 73 -12.52 -5.10 4.10
CA SER A 73 -11.59 -4.04 4.47
C SER A 73 -11.83 -2.78 3.65
N ARG A 74 -12.16 -2.90 2.35
CA ARG A 74 -12.60 -1.78 1.52
C ARG A 74 -13.95 -1.22 1.98
N LYS A 75 -14.95 -2.05 2.31
CA LYS A 75 -16.30 -1.58 2.70
C LYS A 75 -16.28 -0.74 3.97
N ALA A 76 -15.37 -1.04 4.88
CA ALA A 76 -15.18 -0.31 6.13
C ALA A 76 -14.47 1.06 5.97
N LEU A 77 -13.87 1.35 4.81
CA LEU A 77 -13.12 2.59 4.60
C LEU A 77 -14.01 3.73 4.12
N MET A 78 -13.83 4.90 4.73
CA MET A 78 -14.49 6.13 4.32
C MET A 78 -13.48 7.28 4.13
N GLY A 79 -13.86 8.27 3.31
CA GLY A 79 -13.13 9.51 3.15
C GLY A 79 -11.64 9.32 2.78
N ALA A 80 -10.75 9.89 3.60
CA ALA A 80 -9.32 9.94 3.32
C ALA A 80 -8.66 8.55 3.21
N SER A 81 -9.10 7.57 4.01
CA SER A 81 -8.49 6.23 3.98
C SER A 81 -8.95 5.41 2.77
N ALA A 82 -10.19 5.60 2.30
CA ALA A 82 -10.66 5.00 1.05
C ALA A 82 -9.87 5.55 -0.16
N LYS A 83 -9.65 6.88 -0.18
CA LYS A 83 -8.79 7.53 -1.18
C LYS A 83 -7.35 7.02 -1.11
N ALA A 84 -6.80 6.85 0.09
CA ALA A 84 -5.47 6.30 0.30
C ALA A 84 -5.34 4.87 -0.24
N LYS A 85 -6.28 3.98 0.11
CA LYS A 85 -6.31 2.62 -0.42
C LYS A 85 -6.39 2.63 -1.94
N ALA A 86 -7.31 3.39 -2.53
CA ALA A 86 -7.45 3.46 -3.99
C ALA A 86 -6.15 3.89 -4.69
N ASN A 87 -5.45 4.90 -4.17
CA ASN A 87 -4.20 5.37 -4.79
C ASN A 87 -3.00 4.46 -4.50
N ALA A 88 -3.02 3.65 -3.44
CA ALA A 88 -2.01 2.61 -3.22
C ALA A 88 -1.95 1.59 -4.39
N ALA A 89 -3.07 1.39 -5.11
CA ALA A 89 -3.10 0.58 -6.33
C ALA A 89 -2.13 1.06 -7.43
N THR A 90 -1.74 2.34 -7.42
CA THR A 90 -0.77 2.87 -8.40
C THR A 90 0.68 2.49 -8.08
N ALA A 91 0.93 2.05 -6.85
CA ALA A 91 2.27 1.85 -6.30
C ALA A 91 2.54 0.40 -5.87
N ILE A 92 1.81 -0.57 -6.42
CA ILE A 92 1.95 -2.00 -6.06
C ILE A 92 3.40 -2.51 -6.13
N PRO A 93 4.16 -2.25 -7.21
CA PRO A 93 5.56 -2.68 -7.31
C PRO A 93 6.40 -2.14 -6.16
N GLU A 94 6.34 -0.83 -5.93
CA GLU A 94 7.15 -0.14 -4.94
C GLU A 94 6.73 -0.52 -3.51
N LEU A 95 5.44 -0.73 -3.27
CA LEU A 95 4.91 -1.21 -1.99
C LEU A 95 5.37 -2.62 -1.66
N ILE A 96 5.46 -3.52 -2.64
CA ILE A 96 6.02 -4.86 -2.44
C ILE A 96 7.52 -4.77 -2.14
N GLN A 97 8.27 -3.98 -2.92
CA GLN A 97 9.71 -3.82 -2.75
C GLN A 97 10.11 -3.34 -1.34
N ILE A 98 9.29 -2.48 -0.72
CA ILE A 98 9.54 -1.94 0.62
C ILE A 98 8.89 -2.73 1.76
N ALA A 99 8.24 -3.86 1.47
CA ALA A 99 7.52 -4.63 2.47
C ALA A 99 8.48 -5.20 3.54
N THR A 100 8.09 -5.11 4.81
CA THR A 100 8.92 -5.51 5.97
C THR A 100 8.09 -6.24 7.03
N ASN A 101 8.72 -6.71 8.11
CA ASN A 101 8.06 -7.31 9.28
C ASN A 101 7.05 -8.44 8.93
N PRO A 102 7.51 -9.54 8.30
CA PRO A 102 6.63 -10.64 7.95
C PRO A 102 5.97 -11.24 9.21
N SER A 103 4.66 -11.45 9.13
CA SER A 103 3.91 -12.21 10.14
C SER A 103 3.10 -13.31 9.46
N PHE A 104 3.14 -14.52 10.04
CA PHE A 104 2.49 -15.71 9.51
C PHE A 104 1.21 -16.03 10.27
N GLU A 105 0.18 -16.49 9.54
CA GLU A 105 -1.06 -17.01 10.09
C GLU A 105 -1.51 -18.26 9.32
N GLU A 106 -1.80 -19.34 10.03
CA GLU A 106 -2.34 -20.56 9.41
C GLU A 106 -3.71 -20.30 8.77
N ASN A 107 -3.98 -20.96 7.63
CA ASN A 107 -5.30 -20.87 7.03
C ASN A 107 -6.31 -21.71 7.82
N ARG A 108 -7.26 -21.04 8.47
CA ARG A 108 -8.33 -21.66 9.26
C ARG A 108 -9.67 -21.77 8.52
N LYS A 109 -9.71 -21.39 7.24
CA LYS A 109 -10.95 -21.38 6.44
C LYS A 109 -10.86 -22.36 5.28
N GLU A 110 -11.79 -23.31 5.24
CA GLU A 110 -11.89 -24.32 4.17
C GLU A 110 -12.02 -23.71 2.78
N LYS A 111 -12.76 -22.59 2.66
CA LYS A 111 -12.95 -21.88 1.38
C LYS A 111 -11.65 -21.39 0.71
N HIS A 112 -10.53 -21.35 1.44
CA HIS A 112 -9.22 -20.97 0.92
C HIS A 112 -8.20 -22.12 0.96
N ALA A 113 -8.64 -23.37 1.18
CA ALA A 113 -7.74 -24.51 1.42
C ALA A 113 -6.69 -24.74 0.33
N GLN A 114 -7.00 -24.48 -0.95
CA GLN A 114 -6.02 -24.58 -2.05
C GLN A 114 -5.20 -23.29 -2.21
N ARG A 115 -5.83 -22.13 -2.01
CA ARG A 115 -5.25 -20.81 -2.28
C ARG A 115 -4.32 -20.31 -1.19
N ALA A 116 -4.57 -20.71 0.05
CA ALA A 116 -3.75 -20.40 1.21
C ALA A 116 -3.39 -21.70 1.94
N LYS A 117 -3.14 -22.78 1.18
CA LYS A 117 -2.77 -24.09 1.73
C LYS A 117 -1.61 -23.98 2.72
N ASN A 118 -0.64 -23.14 2.37
CA ASN A 118 0.57 -22.91 3.15
C ASN A 118 0.44 -21.64 4.03
N GLY A 119 -0.79 -21.20 4.29
CA GLY A 119 -1.14 -20.08 5.16
C GLY A 119 -1.09 -18.70 4.51
N TRP A 120 -1.13 -17.70 5.38
CA TRP A 120 -1.19 -16.28 5.06
C TRP A 120 0.02 -15.56 5.64
N TYR A 121 0.53 -14.60 4.88
CA TYR A 121 1.61 -13.71 5.28
C TYR A 121 1.10 -12.28 5.26
N LYS A 122 1.51 -11.50 6.25
CA LYS A 122 1.28 -10.04 6.26
C LYS A 122 2.61 -9.33 6.37
N TYR A 123 2.75 -8.25 5.62
CA TYR A 123 3.94 -7.41 5.62
C TYR A 123 3.54 -5.96 5.86
N ASP A 124 4.28 -5.26 6.71
CA ASP A 124 4.07 -3.84 6.97
C ASP A 124 4.60 -3.00 5.80
N ILE A 125 3.78 -2.03 5.39
CA ILE A 125 4.11 -1.05 4.34
C ILE A 125 3.70 0.36 4.77
N ARG A 126 4.37 1.36 4.20
CA ARG A 126 4.07 2.77 4.44
C ARG A 126 4.10 3.54 3.14
N PHE A 127 3.13 4.44 2.97
CA PHE A 127 3.08 5.32 1.81
C PHE A 127 2.50 6.68 2.17
N ALA A 128 2.73 7.67 1.32
CA ALA A 128 2.25 9.01 1.52
C ALA A 128 1.53 9.56 0.30
N LEU A 129 0.45 10.31 0.54
CA LEU A 129 -0.28 11.04 -0.49
C LEU A 129 -0.13 12.55 -0.30
N PRO A 130 0.06 13.32 -1.38
CA PRO A 130 0.14 14.76 -1.33
C PRO A 130 -1.22 15.38 -0.98
N VAL A 131 -1.16 16.56 -0.39
CA VAL A 131 -2.29 17.43 -0.08
C VAL A 131 -2.01 18.77 -0.73
N TYR A 132 -2.93 19.18 -1.60
CA TYR A 132 -2.87 20.44 -2.30
C TYR A 132 -3.92 21.40 -1.75
N GLU A 133 -3.53 22.67 -1.57
CA GLU A 133 -4.41 23.79 -1.25
C GLU A 133 -4.18 24.85 -2.32
N ASN A 134 -5.24 25.26 -3.05
CA ASN A 134 -5.13 26.17 -4.20
C ASN A 134 -4.03 25.78 -5.20
N GLU A 135 -3.97 24.49 -5.56
CA GLU A 135 -2.97 23.90 -6.48
C GLU A 135 -1.52 23.90 -5.97
N ILE A 136 -1.28 24.38 -4.75
CA ILE A 136 0.03 24.37 -4.10
C ILE A 136 0.15 23.12 -3.24
N LEU A 137 1.24 22.37 -3.39
CA LEU A 137 1.57 21.24 -2.53
C LEU A 137 1.88 21.75 -1.12
N VAL A 138 1.03 21.44 -0.15
CA VAL A 138 1.19 21.91 1.24
C VAL A 138 1.90 20.87 2.10
N ARG A 139 1.56 19.58 1.92
CA ARG A 139 2.07 18.49 2.75
C ARG A 139 1.85 17.12 2.13
N TYR A 140 2.46 16.09 2.71
CA TYR A 140 2.08 14.69 2.52
C TYR A 140 1.44 14.11 3.78
N ASN A 141 0.33 13.38 3.59
CA ASN A 141 -0.26 12.54 4.62
C ASN A 141 0.35 11.15 4.53
N ILE A 142 0.97 10.68 5.63
CA ILE A 142 1.54 9.33 5.73
C ILE A 142 0.46 8.33 6.17
N PHE A 143 0.48 7.15 5.57
CA PHE A 143 -0.39 6.02 5.87
C PHE A 143 0.45 4.78 6.18
N ASN A 144 0.05 4.05 7.21
CA ASN A 144 0.48 2.67 7.43
C ASN A 144 -0.56 1.74 6.83
N ALA A 145 -0.10 0.62 6.27
CA ALA A 145 -0.97 -0.45 5.78
C ALA A 145 -0.23 -1.80 5.88
N ARG A 146 -0.93 -2.88 5.53
CA ARG A 146 -0.33 -4.21 5.44
C ARG A 146 -0.66 -4.86 4.12
N LEU A 147 0.33 -5.43 3.45
CA LEU A 147 0.09 -6.40 2.39
C LEU A 147 -0.48 -7.66 3.03
N LEU A 148 -1.52 -8.23 2.43
CA LEU A 148 -2.00 -9.58 2.73
C LEU A 148 -1.61 -10.47 1.56
N VAL A 149 -0.87 -11.53 1.85
CA VAL A 149 -0.30 -12.44 0.85
C VAL A 149 -0.74 -13.86 1.18
N ASN A 150 -1.34 -14.57 0.23
CA ASN A 150 -1.63 -15.99 0.37
C ASN A 150 -0.46 -16.83 -0.14
N HIS A 151 -0.15 -17.91 0.55
CA HIS A 151 0.81 -18.91 0.09
C HIS A 151 0.04 -20.13 -0.43
N ALA A 152 -0.01 -20.23 -1.77
CA ALA A 152 -0.81 -21.21 -2.47
C ALA A 152 -0.17 -22.60 -2.47
N GLU A 153 -0.97 -23.62 -2.78
CA GLU A 153 -0.54 -25.01 -2.88
C GLU A 153 0.63 -25.24 -3.85
N ASN A 154 0.75 -24.42 -4.89
CA ASN A 154 1.86 -24.47 -5.84
C ASN A 154 3.19 -23.89 -5.29
N GLY A 155 3.24 -23.53 -4.01
CA GLY A 155 4.42 -22.97 -3.34
C GLY A 155 4.66 -21.48 -3.62
N ARG A 156 3.79 -20.81 -4.38
CA ARG A 156 3.94 -19.39 -4.71
C ARG A 156 3.15 -18.50 -3.76
N LYS A 157 3.67 -17.30 -3.54
CA LYS A 157 3.05 -16.24 -2.76
C LYS A 157 2.35 -15.24 -3.67
N TYR A 158 1.08 -14.98 -3.44
CA TYR A 158 0.29 -14.06 -4.24
C TYR A 158 -0.20 -12.89 -3.38
N LEU A 159 -0.12 -11.67 -3.93
CA LEU A 159 -0.76 -10.53 -3.28
C LEU A 159 -2.28 -10.69 -3.34
N TYR A 160 -2.93 -10.61 -2.19
CA TYR A 160 -4.36 -10.85 -2.03
C TYR A 160 -5.14 -9.57 -1.72
N ASP A 161 -4.66 -8.73 -0.79
CA ASP A 161 -5.28 -7.43 -0.47
C ASP A 161 -4.25 -6.47 0.15
N ILE A 162 -4.60 -5.19 0.26
CA ILE A 162 -3.96 -4.22 1.15
C ILE A 162 -4.92 -3.89 2.29
N LEU A 163 -4.52 -4.26 3.51
CA LEU A 163 -5.31 -4.15 4.72
C LEU A 163 -4.91 -2.94 5.57
N ALA A 164 -5.79 -2.62 6.52
CA ALA A 164 -5.50 -1.74 7.66
C ALA A 164 -4.94 -0.35 7.28
N VAL A 165 -5.36 0.21 6.13
CA VAL A 165 -4.92 1.53 5.67
C VAL A 165 -5.34 2.60 6.67
N LYS A 166 -4.37 3.13 7.42
CA LYS A 166 -4.58 4.07 8.51
C LYS A 166 -3.63 5.26 8.39
N LYS A 167 -4.21 6.46 8.38
CA LYS A 167 -3.45 7.72 8.41
C LYS A 167 -2.66 7.84 9.73
N LYS A 168 -1.38 8.20 9.67
CA LYS A 168 -0.63 8.62 10.87
C LYS A 168 -1.12 9.99 11.37
N ARG A 169 -1.00 10.22 12.68
CA ARG A 169 -1.41 11.46 13.35
C ARG A 169 -0.52 12.64 12.92
N ALA A 170 -1.00 13.86 13.14
CA ALA A 170 -0.45 15.11 12.60
C ALA A 170 1.04 15.38 12.91
N SER A 171 1.60 14.78 13.96
CA SER A 171 3.04 14.86 14.27
C SER A 171 3.95 14.20 13.24
N HIS A 172 3.39 13.45 12.28
CA HIS A 172 4.13 12.72 11.24
C HIS A 172 3.65 13.12 9.83
N ILE A 173 3.47 14.42 9.60
CA ILE A 173 3.13 15.02 8.30
C ILE A 173 4.40 15.62 7.69
N ILE A 174 4.73 15.29 6.44
CA ILE A 174 5.86 15.93 5.74
C ILE A 174 5.34 17.25 5.17
N LYS A 175 5.75 18.38 5.75
CA LYS A 175 5.39 19.70 5.19
C LYS A 175 6.31 20.06 4.04
N CYS A 176 5.77 20.79 3.05
CA CYS A 176 6.58 21.30 1.96
C CYS A 176 7.59 22.33 2.48
N GLY A 177 8.89 22.12 2.21
CA GLY A 177 9.99 22.95 2.72
C GLY A 177 10.69 22.42 3.99
N GLU A 178 10.12 21.41 4.67
CA GLU A 178 10.81 20.66 5.70
C GLU A 178 11.52 19.46 5.07
N ASN A 179 12.78 19.20 5.46
CA ASN A 179 13.52 18.07 4.92
C ASN A 179 12.85 16.75 5.36
N PRO A 180 12.33 15.91 4.43
CA PRO A 180 11.72 14.63 4.78
C PRO A 180 12.68 13.69 5.52
N PHE A 181 14.00 13.92 5.41
CA PHE A 181 15.06 13.19 6.10
C PHE A 181 15.26 13.59 7.58
N LEU A 182 14.63 14.66 8.10
CA LEU A 182 14.85 15.17 9.46
C LEU A 182 13.65 15.00 10.40
N MET A 183 12.73 14.09 10.10
CA MET A 183 11.41 14.04 10.74
C MET A 183 11.38 13.70 12.24
N ASN A 184 12.51 13.44 12.89
CA ASN A 184 12.59 13.17 14.32
C ASN A 184 13.54 14.12 15.05
N ARG A 185 13.12 15.38 15.27
CA ARG A 185 13.47 16.17 16.48
C ARG A 185 12.42 17.25 16.73
N VAL A 186 11.18 16.85 17.03
CA VAL A 186 10.39 17.67 17.96
C VAL A 186 10.41 16.95 19.27
N THR A 187 11.50 17.16 20.01
CA THR A 187 11.59 16.90 21.43
C THR A 187 10.34 17.51 22.05
N GLN A 188 9.53 16.68 22.72
CA GLN A 188 8.62 17.20 23.74
C GLN A 188 9.51 17.95 24.72
N VAL A 189 9.43 19.27 24.72
CA VAL A 189 9.93 20.08 25.82
C VAL A 189 8.69 20.57 26.54
N SER A 190 8.49 19.93 27.70
CA SER A 190 7.81 20.39 28.91
C SER A 190 6.50 21.17 28.78
#